data_AF-A0A2D7C5V8-F1
#
_entry.id   AF-A0A2D7C5V8-F1
#
_cell.length_a   1.000
_cell.length_b   1.000
_cell.length_c   1.000
_cell.angle_alpha   90.00
_cell.angle_beta   90.00
_cell.angle_gamma   90.00
#
_symmetry.space_group_name_H-M   'P 1'
#
loop_
_entity.id
_entity.type
_entity.pdbx_description
1 polymer ?
#
loop_
_entity_poly.entity_id
_entity_poly.type
_entity_poly.pdbx_seq_one_letter_code
_entity_poly.pdbx_strand_id
1 'polypeptide(L)'
;MGSCQTIMRLKELSKDVFIILATGLVFTGFAFFFDIDERLATYIYNPDSGLGWFLRQYSQMPMIVVSVIFLIFILTPPLRKKYPYLRHTALIWLFTLLFGAGLLVHTALKDTIDRPRPRETVLLGGTQEFTGAFGIQKEYNQAAEFNGKSFPSGHVAMASMLLVPFFALRRRKPKVAQGVLMVGILYGLLVGYGRMLLGAHFFTDVIWGVLCVALTAAIGSSFITPRSDFKARYTLTLIFIGVLALAWFNKFTLTVHVTSNAQNIEFLPKCDKIQFMELETGKPFKAEITISGYGGPTSWLTGTESDGRINYTTSYGIFRDLTCTAITYKPQDVSLNFPAIGTYGETGGEKGKD
;
A
#
# COMPACT_ATOMS: atom_id res chain seq x y z
N MET A 1 29.80 16.26 26.78
CA MET A 1 29.42 16.62 25.39
C MET A 1 28.25 15.79 24.80
N GLY A 2 28.05 14.52 25.17
CA GLY A 2 26.96 13.69 24.62
C GLY A 2 25.53 14.16 24.95
N SER A 3 25.25 14.59 26.19
CA SER A 3 23.91 15.02 26.63
C SER A 3 23.38 16.24 25.84
N CYS A 4 24.22 17.24 25.58
CA CYS A 4 23.85 18.45 24.84
C CYS A 4 23.45 18.15 23.38
N GLN A 5 24.16 17.26 22.69
CA GLN A 5 23.83 16.88 21.32
C GLN A 5 22.53 16.08 21.21
N THR A 6 22.24 15.23 22.21
CA THR A 6 20.98 14.49 22.28
C THR A 6 19.79 15.43 22.51
N ILE A 7 19.91 16.39 23.43
CA ILE A 7 18.87 17.39 23.70
C ILE A 7 18.58 18.24 22.45
N MET A 8 19.62 18.67 21.72
CA MET A 8 19.43 19.41 20.46
C MET A 8 18.69 18.59 19.40
N ARG A 9 19.00 17.30 19.26
CA ARG A 9 18.31 16.40 18.32
C ARG A 9 16.85 16.17 18.69
N LEU A 10 16.53 16.01 19.97
CA LEU A 10 15.15 15.85 20.43
C LEU A 10 14.33 17.12 20.20
N LYS A 11 14.92 18.30 20.42
CA LYS A 11 14.29 19.59 20.09
C LYS A 11 14.05 19.73 18.58
N GLU A 12 15.00 19.33 17.75
CA GLU A 12 14.80 19.30 16.29
C GLU A 12 13.69 18.32 15.88
N LEU A 13 13.70 17.09 16.41
CA LEU A 13 12.67 16.09 16.13
C LEU A 13 11.29 16.61 16.53
N SER A 14 11.16 17.22 17.71
CA SER A 14 9.91 17.81 18.18
C SER A 14 9.40 18.89 17.22
N LYS A 15 10.29 19.75 16.70
CA LYS A 15 9.93 20.75 15.67
C LYS A 15 9.51 20.09 14.36
N ASP A 16 10.25 19.09 13.89
CA ASP A 16 9.93 18.37 12.65
C ASP A 16 8.55 17.70 12.76
N VAL A 17 8.30 16.97 13.85
CA VAL A 17 7.02 16.31 14.13
C VAL A 17 5.90 17.33 14.18
N PHE A 18 6.08 18.44 14.90
CA PHE A 18 5.08 19.50 14.97
C PHE A 18 4.75 20.07 13.59
N ILE A 19 5.76 20.42 12.79
CA ILE A 19 5.57 20.97 11.44
C ILE A 19 4.84 19.96 10.55
N ILE A 20 5.23 18.68 10.58
CA ILE A 20 4.64 17.64 9.74
C ILE A 20 3.16 17.40 10.12
N LEU A 21 2.87 17.26 11.41
CA LEU A 21 1.50 17.02 11.89
C LEU A 21 0.62 18.25 11.69
N ALA A 22 1.13 19.47 11.95
CA ALA A 22 0.40 20.71 11.68
C ALA A 22 0.10 20.86 10.18
N THR A 23 1.06 20.53 9.31
CA THR A 23 0.86 20.53 7.85
C THR A 23 -0.23 19.53 7.46
N GLY A 24 -0.19 18.31 7.99
CA GLY A 24 -1.21 17.30 7.77
C GLY A 24 -2.60 17.74 8.24
N LEU A 25 -2.68 18.34 9.42
CA LEU A 25 -3.93 18.88 9.98
C LEU A 25 -4.50 20.00 9.10
N VAL A 26 -3.66 20.95 8.67
CA VAL A 26 -4.07 22.07 7.82
C VAL A 26 -4.60 21.57 6.48
N PHE A 27 -3.89 20.67 5.80
CA PHE A 27 -4.35 20.13 4.51
C PHE A 27 -5.59 19.23 4.66
N THR A 28 -5.69 18.47 5.75
CA THR A 28 -6.87 17.64 6.01
C THR A 28 -8.09 18.50 6.32
N GLY A 29 -7.93 19.54 7.16
CA GLY A 29 -8.99 20.50 7.44
C GLY A 29 -9.41 21.25 6.18
N PHE A 30 -8.46 21.75 5.40
CA PHE A 30 -8.74 22.38 4.10
C PHE A 30 -9.50 21.43 3.17
N ALA A 31 -9.08 20.18 3.06
CA ALA A 31 -9.78 19.21 2.22
C ALA A 31 -11.20 18.90 2.70
N PHE A 32 -11.41 18.85 4.02
CA PHE A 32 -12.70 18.59 4.64
C PHE A 32 -13.68 19.75 4.51
N PHE A 33 -13.23 21.00 4.73
CA PHE A 33 -14.09 22.18 4.67
C PHE A 33 -14.47 22.59 3.25
N PHE A 34 -13.60 22.31 2.27
CA PHE A 34 -13.79 22.72 0.88
C PHE A 34 -14.08 21.56 -0.08
N ASP A 35 -14.34 20.35 0.43
CA ASP A 35 -14.65 19.13 -0.33
C ASP A 35 -13.60 18.82 -1.41
N ILE A 36 -12.33 19.09 -1.10
CA ILE A 36 -11.24 19.00 -2.09
C ILE A 36 -11.04 17.57 -2.58
N ASP A 37 -11.18 16.59 -1.69
CA ASP A 37 -11.03 15.18 -2.05
C ASP A 37 -12.07 14.77 -3.11
N GLU A 38 -13.34 15.12 -2.91
CA GLU A 38 -14.44 14.80 -3.84
C GLU A 38 -14.34 15.59 -5.15
N ARG A 39 -14.09 16.90 -5.05
CA ARG A 39 -13.98 17.79 -6.21
C ARG A 39 -12.82 17.40 -7.10
N LEU A 40 -11.64 17.17 -6.54
CA LEU A 40 -10.48 16.76 -7.33
C LEU A 40 -10.66 15.35 -7.87
N ALA A 41 -11.19 14.40 -7.08
CA ALA A 41 -11.48 13.06 -7.56
C ALA A 41 -12.37 13.08 -8.80
N THR A 42 -13.39 13.91 -8.84
CA THR A 42 -14.33 14.00 -9.97
C THR A 42 -13.75 14.80 -11.14
N TYR A 43 -13.10 15.94 -10.88
CA TYR A 43 -12.65 16.86 -11.92
C TYR A 43 -11.49 16.34 -12.76
N ILE A 44 -10.55 15.61 -12.15
CA ILE A 44 -9.33 15.15 -12.85
C ILE A 44 -9.39 13.68 -13.25
N TYR A 45 -10.48 12.97 -12.95
CA TYR A 45 -10.59 11.55 -13.26
C TYR A 45 -10.42 11.29 -14.76
N ASN A 46 -9.43 10.47 -15.09
CA ASN A 46 -9.14 10.06 -16.45
C ASN A 46 -8.50 8.65 -16.41
N PRO A 47 -9.31 7.57 -16.50
CA PRO A 47 -8.83 6.20 -16.41
C PRO A 47 -7.91 5.80 -17.58
N ASP A 48 -8.03 6.49 -18.72
CA ASP A 48 -7.24 6.23 -19.94
C ASP A 48 -5.94 7.06 -19.96
N SER A 49 -5.63 7.79 -18.89
CA SER A 49 -4.44 8.62 -18.81
C SER A 49 -3.15 7.80 -18.92
N GLY A 50 -2.45 7.93 -20.05
CA GLY A 50 -1.14 7.33 -20.26
C GLY A 50 -0.12 7.75 -19.20
N LEU A 51 -0.16 9.01 -18.74
CA LEU A 51 0.70 9.51 -17.65
C LEU A 51 0.38 8.79 -16.33
N GLY A 52 -0.90 8.62 -16.00
CA GLY A 52 -1.33 7.91 -14.79
C GLY A 52 -0.82 6.47 -14.75
N TRP A 53 -0.98 5.75 -15.87
CA TRP A 53 -0.49 4.36 -16.01
C TRP A 53 1.04 4.27 -16.01
N PHE A 54 1.73 5.20 -16.69
CA PHE A 54 3.19 5.26 -16.66
C PHE A 54 3.73 5.46 -15.23
N LEU A 55 3.20 6.45 -14.52
CA LEU A 55 3.61 6.73 -13.14
C LEU A 55 3.25 5.59 -12.19
N ARG A 56 2.08 4.96 -12.37
CA ARG A 56 1.73 3.73 -11.66
C ARG A 56 2.79 2.64 -11.82
N GLN A 57 3.24 2.39 -13.05
CA GLN A 57 4.12 1.27 -13.35
C GLN A 57 5.58 1.53 -12.96
N TYR A 58 6.09 2.74 -13.23
CA TYR A 58 7.53 2.99 -13.20
C TYR A 58 8.00 3.87 -12.04
N SER A 59 7.12 4.60 -11.36
CA SER A 59 7.55 5.60 -10.36
C SER A 59 8.34 5.03 -9.18
N GLN A 60 8.12 3.75 -8.85
CA GLN A 60 8.77 3.07 -7.72
C GLN A 60 10.14 2.49 -8.08
N MET A 61 10.40 2.20 -9.36
CA MET A 61 11.63 1.51 -9.80
C MET A 61 12.91 2.25 -9.44
N PRO A 62 13.02 3.58 -9.62
CA PRO A 62 14.22 4.32 -9.20
C PRO A 62 14.49 4.17 -7.69
N MET A 63 13.43 4.13 -6.87
CA MET A 63 13.56 4.04 -5.42
C MET A 63 14.01 2.66 -4.97
N ILE A 64 13.55 1.62 -5.66
CA ILE A 64 14.01 0.24 -5.46
C ILE A 64 15.51 0.14 -5.82
N VAL A 65 15.92 0.67 -6.98
CA VAL A 65 17.32 0.66 -7.41
C VAL A 65 18.22 1.39 -6.40
N VAL A 66 17.84 2.59 -5.96
CA VAL A 66 18.58 3.33 -4.93
C VAL A 66 18.65 2.55 -3.62
N SER A 67 17.56 1.89 -3.22
CA SER A 67 17.51 1.08 -2.00
C SER A 67 18.48 -0.10 -2.07
N VAL A 68 18.55 -0.80 -3.21
CA VAL A 68 19.48 -1.91 -3.44
C VAL A 68 20.92 -1.42 -3.43
N ILE A 69 21.21 -0.30 -4.09
CA ILE A 69 22.56 0.30 -4.09
C ILE A 69 22.98 0.67 -2.66
N PHE A 70 22.10 1.29 -1.88
CA PHE A 70 22.36 1.64 -0.49
C PHE A 70 22.54 0.41 0.41
N LEU A 71 21.78 -0.67 0.16
CA LEU A 71 21.96 -1.93 0.86
C LEU A 71 23.34 -2.55 0.58
N ILE A 72 23.72 -2.67 -0.69
CA ILE A 72 25.04 -3.18 -1.10
C ILE A 72 26.16 -2.32 -0.49
N PHE A 73 26.01 -0.99 -0.56
CA PHE A 73 26.96 -0.04 0.00
C PHE A 73 27.14 -0.23 1.52
N ILE A 74 26.04 -0.42 2.26
CA ILE A 74 26.06 -0.65 3.71
C ILE A 74 26.69 -2.00 4.07
N LEU A 75 26.46 -3.03 3.25
CA LEU A 75 27.02 -4.37 3.43
C LEU A 75 28.51 -4.43 3.11
N THR A 76 29.05 -3.48 2.34
CA THR A 76 30.45 -3.45 1.91
C THR A 76 31.33 -2.68 2.93
N PRO A 77 32.14 -3.37 3.79
CA PRO A 77 32.87 -2.72 4.88
C PRO A 77 33.89 -1.63 4.49
N PRO A 78 34.68 -1.75 3.40
CA PRO A 78 35.62 -0.68 3.03
C PRO A 78 34.90 0.60 2.61
N LEU A 79 33.80 0.48 1.85
CA LEU A 79 33.04 1.64 1.34
C LEU A 79 32.35 2.42 2.47
N ARG A 80 31.69 1.71 3.40
CA ARG A 80 30.97 2.35 4.51
C ARG A 80 31.90 3.01 5.53
N LYS A 81 33.16 2.54 5.64
CA LYS A 81 34.21 3.19 6.45
C LYS A 81 34.76 4.44 5.74
N LYS A 82 34.95 4.37 4.42
CA LYS A 82 35.45 5.49 3.60
C LYS A 82 34.46 6.68 3.52
N TYR A 83 33.15 6.41 3.45
CA TYR A 83 32.12 7.45 3.26
C TYR A 83 31.06 7.45 4.39
N PRO A 84 31.41 7.93 5.60
CA PRO A 84 30.51 7.86 6.77
C PRO A 84 29.21 8.67 6.62
N TYR A 85 29.24 9.80 5.91
CA TYR A 85 28.03 10.61 5.67
C TYR A 85 27.08 9.97 4.64
N LEU A 86 27.61 9.25 3.65
CA LEU A 86 26.78 8.48 2.71
C LEU A 86 26.14 7.29 3.44
N ARG A 87 26.90 6.61 4.31
CA ARG A 87 26.38 5.57 5.21
C ARG A 87 25.27 6.07 6.11
N HIS A 88 25.44 7.25 6.70
CA HIS A 88 24.39 7.88 7.50
C HIS A 88 23.09 8.05 6.71
N THR A 89 23.20 8.57 5.48
CA THR A 89 22.05 8.76 4.57
C THR A 89 21.40 7.43 4.20
N ALA A 90 22.22 6.43 3.83
CA ALA A 90 21.74 5.11 3.46
C ALA A 90 21.04 4.38 4.63
N LEU A 91 21.51 4.55 5.87
CA LEU A 91 20.87 3.95 7.04
C LEU A 91 19.52 4.62 7.35
N ILE A 92 19.42 5.95 7.23
CA ILE A 92 18.13 6.65 7.37
C ILE A 92 17.19 6.19 6.24
N TRP A 93 17.68 6.07 5.01
CA TRP A 93 16.91 5.56 3.88
C TRP A 93 16.34 4.17 4.14
N LEU A 94 17.17 3.19 4.54
CA LEU A 94 16.68 1.85 4.85
C LEU A 94 15.70 1.85 6.03
N PHE A 95 15.96 2.65 7.06
CA PHE A 95 15.02 2.80 8.17
C PHE A 95 13.67 3.33 7.69
N THR A 96 13.64 4.41 6.92
CA THR A 96 12.41 5.00 6.38
C THR A 96 11.70 4.08 5.40
N LEU A 97 12.44 3.32 4.59
CA LEU A 97 11.85 2.33 3.69
C LEU A 97 11.10 1.25 4.48
N LEU A 98 11.73 0.70 5.52
CA LEU A 98 11.17 -0.41 6.30
C LEU A 98 10.05 0.04 7.23
N PHE A 99 10.27 1.12 8.00
CA PHE A 99 9.31 1.57 9.01
C PHE A 99 8.30 2.58 8.47
N GLY A 100 8.66 3.37 7.46
CA GLY A 100 7.77 4.34 6.83
C GLY A 100 6.94 3.72 5.71
N ALA A 101 7.55 3.46 4.56
CA ALA A 101 6.84 2.96 3.39
C ALA A 101 6.32 1.53 3.57
N GLY A 102 7.10 0.67 4.23
CA GLY A 102 6.70 -0.69 4.61
C GLY A 102 5.70 -0.70 5.76
N LEU A 103 6.18 -0.65 7.00
CA LEU A 103 5.36 -0.89 8.18
C LEU A 103 4.25 0.15 8.38
N LEU A 104 4.57 1.45 8.43
CA LEU A 104 3.59 2.49 8.76
C LEU A 104 2.52 2.62 7.66
N VAL A 105 2.95 2.77 6.41
CA VAL A 105 2.02 3.01 5.29
C VAL A 105 1.31 1.74 4.85
N HIS A 106 2.03 0.62 4.65
CA HIS A 106 1.42 -0.59 4.09
C HIS A 106 0.67 -1.43 5.12
N THR A 107 1.21 -1.56 6.34
CA THR A 107 0.64 -2.44 7.37
C THR A 107 -0.19 -1.67 8.39
N ALA A 108 0.32 -0.58 8.95
CA ALA A 108 -0.31 0.05 10.11
C ALA A 108 -1.50 0.91 9.70
N LEU A 109 -1.39 1.74 8.67
CA LEU A 109 -2.46 2.67 8.30
C LEU A 109 -3.43 2.08 7.27
N LYS A 110 -2.91 1.38 6.27
CA LYS A 110 -3.71 0.89 5.14
C LYS A 110 -4.61 -0.30 5.46
N ASP A 111 -4.32 -1.02 6.55
CA ASP A 111 -5.19 -2.09 7.06
C ASP A 111 -6.11 -1.63 8.20
N THR A 112 -5.89 -0.44 8.77
CA THR A 112 -6.70 0.08 9.89
C THR A 112 -7.68 1.17 9.48
N ILE A 113 -7.34 1.97 8.47
CA ILE A 113 -8.19 3.03 7.95
C ILE A 113 -8.90 2.49 6.71
N ASP A 114 -10.12 2.05 6.95
CA ASP A 114 -11.01 1.58 5.90
C ASP A 114 -11.57 2.78 5.12
N ARG A 115 -11.04 2.98 3.92
CA ARG A 115 -11.38 4.12 3.06
C ARG A 115 -11.47 3.64 1.60
N PRO A 116 -12.68 3.67 0.98
CA PRO A 116 -12.85 3.28 -0.42
C PRO A 116 -12.00 4.15 -1.34
N ARG A 117 -11.58 3.60 -2.48
CA ARG A 117 -10.88 4.40 -3.49
C ARG A 117 -11.88 5.26 -4.27
N PRO A 118 -11.47 6.41 -4.82
CA PRO A 118 -12.37 7.25 -5.62
C PRO A 118 -13.16 6.51 -6.69
N ARG A 119 -12.53 5.61 -7.45
CA ARG A 119 -13.18 4.84 -8.52
C ARG A 119 -14.17 3.77 -8.01
N GLU A 120 -14.10 3.45 -6.73
CA GLU A 120 -14.97 2.48 -6.07
C GLU A 120 -16.15 3.18 -5.40
N THR A 121 -16.13 4.52 -5.31
CA THR A 121 -17.23 5.29 -4.72
C THR A 121 -18.28 5.71 -5.74
N VAL A 122 -19.47 6.04 -5.23
CA VAL A 122 -20.58 6.59 -6.02
C VAL A 122 -20.20 7.84 -6.83
N LEU A 123 -19.17 8.58 -6.40
CA LEU A 123 -18.65 9.76 -7.10
C LEU A 123 -18.22 9.46 -8.55
N LEU A 124 -17.66 8.27 -8.80
CA LEU A 124 -17.12 7.87 -10.10
C LEU A 124 -17.86 6.64 -10.67
N GLY A 125 -19.10 6.39 -10.22
CA GLY A 125 -19.93 5.29 -10.69
C GLY A 125 -19.69 3.94 -9.99
N GLY A 126 -18.98 3.94 -8.85
CA GLY A 126 -18.86 2.78 -7.98
C GLY A 126 -20.04 2.62 -7.01
N THR A 127 -19.92 1.70 -6.06
CA THR A 127 -21.01 1.33 -5.13
C THR A 127 -20.78 1.76 -3.68
N GLN A 128 -19.56 2.21 -3.34
CA GLN A 128 -19.22 2.58 -1.97
C GLN A 128 -19.48 4.06 -1.70
N GLU A 129 -19.84 4.40 -0.47
CA GLU A 129 -19.98 5.80 -0.05
C GLU A 129 -18.63 6.51 0.10
N PHE A 130 -18.60 7.82 -0.15
CA PHE A 130 -17.40 8.61 0.07
C PHE A 130 -17.05 8.69 1.56
N THR A 131 -15.76 8.57 1.86
CA THR A 131 -15.23 8.75 3.22
C THR A 131 -14.00 9.66 3.18
N GLY A 132 -13.94 10.63 4.10
CA GLY A 132 -12.81 11.53 4.27
C GLY A 132 -11.57 10.83 4.83
N ALA A 133 -10.47 11.58 4.96
CA ALA A 133 -9.26 11.05 5.60
C ALA A 133 -9.54 10.60 7.05
N PHE A 134 -8.86 9.53 7.49
CA PHE A 134 -9.02 8.93 8.83
C PHE A 134 -10.43 8.43 9.16
N GLY A 135 -11.27 8.16 8.16
CA GLY A 135 -12.65 7.70 8.41
C GLY A 135 -13.60 8.83 8.83
N ILE A 136 -13.17 10.09 8.73
CA ILE A 136 -14.01 11.23 9.11
C ILE A 136 -15.06 11.45 8.01
N GLN A 137 -16.33 11.33 8.36
CA GLN A 137 -17.48 11.59 7.49
C GLN A 137 -18.28 12.77 8.03
N LYS A 138 -18.93 13.53 7.13
CA LYS A 138 -19.85 14.63 7.51
C LYS A 138 -21.18 14.08 8.02
N GLU A 139 -21.62 12.95 7.49
CA GLU A 139 -22.81 12.22 7.90
C GLU A 139 -22.37 10.85 8.42
N TYR A 140 -22.83 10.49 9.62
CA TYR A 140 -22.44 9.25 10.28
C TYR A 140 -23.26 8.07 9.73
N ASN A 141 -22.64 7.19 8.94
CA ASN A 141 -23.23 5.93 8.53
C ASN A 141 -22.61 4.77 9.32
N GLN A 142 -23.37 4.22 10.26
CA GLN A 142 -22.92 3.24 11.25
C GLN A 142 -22.65 1.83 10.68
N ALA A 143 -22.93 1.59 9.40
CA ALA A 143 -23.04 0.23 8.84
C ALA A 143 -22.18 -0.05 7.59
N ALA A 144 -21.35 0.88 7.13
CA ALA A 144 -20.55 0.65 5.94
C ALA A 144 -19.22 -0.03 6.28
N GLU A 145 -19.18 -1.36 6.20
CA GLU A 145 -17.91 -2.09 6.00
C GLU A 145 -17.44 -1.79 4.57
N PHE A 146 -16.37 -1.02 4.43
CA PHE A 146 -15.73 -0.81 3.15
C PHE A 146 -14.66 -1.90 2.97
N ASN A 147 -14.29 -2.19 1.72
CA ASN A 147 -13.13 -3.04 1.42
C ASN A 147 -11.97 -2.18 0.89
N GLY A 148 -11.94 -0.92 1.34
CA GLY A 148 -11.20 0.16 0.74
C GLY A 148 -9.84 0.37 1.38
N LYS A 149 -8.76 0.12 0.62
CA LYS A 149 -7.38 0.38 1.08
C LYS A 149 -6.77 1.60 0.39
N SER A 150 -7.46 2.74 0.44
CA SER A 150 -7.02 3.98 -0.22
C SER A 150 -6.00 4.78 0.62
N PHE A 151 -6.20 4.89 1.94
CA PHE A 151 -5.38 5.79 2.76
C PHE A 151 -4.22 5.05 3.47
N PRO A 152 -3.00 5.62 3.52
CA PRO A 152 -2.43 6.63 2.63
C PRO A 152 -1.82 5.99 1.37
N SER A 153 -1.39 6.81 0.42
CA SER A 153 -0.86 6.28 -0.84
C SER A 153 0.55 5.68 -0.71
N GLY A 154 0.67 4.35 -0.87
CA GLY A 154 1.95 3.66 -0.91
C GLY A 154 2.84 4.00 -2.11
N HIS A 155 2.25 4.34 -3.27
CA HIS A 155 3.04 4.79 -4.42
C HIS A 155 3.68 6.15 -4.14
N VAL A 156 2.93 7.06 -3.52
CA VAL A 156 3.44 8.37 -3.10
C VAL A 156 4.48 8.24 -2.00
N ALA A 157 4.25 7.37 -1.01
CA ALA A 157 5.24 7.11 0.04
C ALA A 157 6.56 6.60 -0.56
N MET A 158 6.51 5.61 -1.45
CA MET A 158 7.73 5.12 -2.12
C MET A 158 8.41 6.23 -2.94
N ALA A 159 7.67 6.97 -3.76
CA ALA A 159 8.22 8.07 -4.56
C ALA A 159 8.85 9.17 -3.69
N SER A 160 8.22 9.48 -2.56
CA SER A 160 8.66 10.51 -1.62
C SER A 160 9.97 10.15 -0.93
N MET A 161 10.47 8.91 -1.00
CA MET A 161 11.78 8.52 -0.43
C MET A 161 12.92 9.44 -0.88
N LEU A 162 12.81 10.08 -2.04
CA LEU A 162 13.75 11.11 -2.50
C LEU A 162 13.94 12.27 -1.51
N LEU A 163 12.99 12.57 -0.62
CA LEU A 163 13.16 13.62 0.40
C LEU A 163 14.08 13.18 1.54
N VAL A 164 14.28 11.88 1.77
CA VAL A 164 15.01 11.35 2.93
C VAL A 164 16.41 11.94 3.12
N PRO A 165 17.23 12.16 2.07
CA PRO A 165 18.56 12.77 2.23
C PRO A 165 18.54 14.16 2.86
N PHE A 166 17.42 14.90 2.83
CA PHE A 166 17.25 16.16 3.56
C PHE A 166 17.65 16.01 5.03
N PHE A 167 17.13 14.98 5.71
CA PHE A 167 17.35 14.76 7.14
C PHE A 167 18.80 14.40 7.47
N ALA A 168 19.54 13.82 6.52
CA ALA A 168 20.97 13.55 6.66
C ALA A 168 21.84 14.78 6.35
N LEU A 169 21.39 15.66 5.44
CA LEU A 169 22.19 16.75 4.88
C LEU A 169 21.95 18.12 5.53
N ARG A 170 20.78 18.37 6.14
CA ARG A 170 20.32 19.70 6.57
C ARG A 170 21.29 20.49 7.45
N ARG A 171 22.09 19.82 8.29
CA ARG A 171 23.09 20.47 9.16
C ARG A 171 24.42 20.79 8.46
N ARG A 172 24.75 20.08 7.37
CA ARG A 172 26.06 20.17 6.70
C ARG A 172 26.00 20.90 5.37
N LYS A 173 24.92 20.70 4.60
CA LYS A 173 24.71 21.29 3.27
C LYS A 173 23.26 21.77 3.15
N PRO A 174 22.85 22.86 3.84
CA PRO A 174 21.45 23.26 3.94
C PRO A 174 20.81 23.57 2.58
N LYS A 175 21.51 24.29 1.69
CA LYS A 175 21.02 24.60 0.33
C LYS A 175 20.74 23.34 -0.49
N VAL A 176 21.67 22.37 -0.45
CA VAL A 176 21.49 21.07 -1.14
C VAL A 176 20.33 20.31 -0.50
N ALA A 177 20.27 20.26 0.83
CA ALA A 177 19.21 19.57 1.55
C ALA A 177 17.82 20.10 1.18
N GLN A 178 17.65 21.42 1.10
CA GLN A 178 16.40 22.04 0.63
C GLN A 178 16.06 21.65 -0.80
N GLY A 179 17.04 21.63 -1.70
CA GLY A 179 16.87 21.13 -3.06
C GLY A 179 16.35 19.69 -3.09
N VAL A 180 16.95 18.78 -2.32
CA VAL A 180 16.50 17.37 -2.28
C VAL A 180 15.11 17.24 -1.65
N LEU A 181 14.79 18.04 -0.62
CA LEU A 181 13.47 18.08 0.00
C LEU A 181 12.40 18.47 -1.02
N MET A 182 12.62 19.55 -1.78
CA MET A 182 11.68 20.01 -2.80
C MET A 182 11.51 18.97 -3.91
N VAL A 183 12.60 18.39 -4.41
CA VAL A 183 12.53 17.35 -5.44
C VAL A 183 11.73 16.14 -4.94
N GLY A 184 11.96 15.70 -3.71
CA GLY A 184 11.21 14.57 -3.14
C GLY A 184 9.72 14.87 -2.96
N ILE A 185 9.36 16.07 -2.51
CA ILE A 185 7.95 16.50 -2.40
C ILE A 185 7.32 16.58 -3.79
N LEU A 186 7.94 17.28 -4.74
CA LEU A 186 7.39 17.47 -6.09
C LEU A 186 7.23 16.15 -6.83
N TYR A 187 8.20 15.24 -6.70
CA TYR A 187 8.09 13.92 -7.30
C TYR A 187 6.99 13.07 -6.65
N GLY A 188 6.87 13.11 -5.31
CA GLY A 188 5.77 12.47 -4.59
C GLY A 188 4.40 12.99 -5.04
N LEU A 189 4.25 14.31 -5.17
CA LEU A 189 3.03 14.95 -5.67
C LEU A 189 2.74 14.62 -7.13
N LEU A 190 3.75 14.57 -8.01
CA LEU A 190 3.59 14.17 -9.41
C LEU A 190 3.07 12.74 -9.52
N VAL A 191 3.65 11.81 -8.75
CA VAL A 191 3.18 10.43 -8.68
C VAL A 191 1.76 10.39 -8.12
N GLY A 192 1.49 11.14 -7.05
CA GLY A 192 0.16 11.27 -6.45
C GLY A 192 -0.89 11.75 -7.43
N TYR A 193 -0.58 12.79 -8.22
CA TYR A 193 -1.43 13.26 -9.30
C TYR A 193 -1.76 12.13 -10.29
N GLY A 194 -0.76 11.39 -10.76
CA GLY A 194 -0.98 10.22 -11.62
C GLY A 194 -1.88 9.15 -10.97
N ARG A 195 -1.81 8.97 -9.65
CA ARG A 195 -2.69 8.06 -8.92
C ARG A 195 -4.12 8.58 -8.81
N MET A 196 -4.30 9.89 -8.65
CA MET A 196 -5.61 10.52 -8.59
C MET A 196 -6.31 10.49 -9.95
N LEU A 197 -5.58 10.68 -11.06
CA LEU A 197 -6.12 10.53 -12.43
C LEU A 197 -6.79 9.15 -12.61
N LEU A 198 -6.16 8.09 -12.10
CA LEU A 198 -6.68 6.72 -12.18
C LEU A 198 -7.78 6.41 -11.14
N GLY A 199 -8.25 7.40 -10.38
CA GLY A 199 -9.22 7.23 -9.30
C GLY A 199 -8.74 6.29 -8.20
N ALA A 200 -7.42 6.18 -7.99
CA ALA A 200 -6.84 5.21 -7.06
C ALA A 200 -6.64 5.77 -5.64
N HIS A 201 -6.55 7.10 -5.50
CA HIS A 201 -6.30 7.80 -4.24
C HIS A 201 -6.94 9.19 -4.26
N PHE A 202 -7.38 9.66 -3.09
CA PHE A 202 -7.81 11.03 -2.86
C PHE A 202 -6.61 11.97 -2.63
N PHE A 203 -6.85 13.29 -2.65
CA PHE A 203 -5.81 14.30 -2.43
C PHE A 203 -5.15 14.15 -1.05
N THR A 204 -5.94 13.95 0.00
CA THR A 204 -5.41 13.73 1.36
C THR A 204 -4.57 12.45 1.48
N ASP A 205 -4.90 11.38 0.74
CA ASP A 205 -4.09 10.15 0.70
C ASP A 205 -2.67 10.43 0.17
N VAL A 206 -2.57 11.34 -0.81
CA VAL A 206 -1.30 11.76 -1.42
C VAL A 206 -0.48 12.58 -0.41
N ILE A 207 -1.10 13.59 0.22
CA ILE A 207 -0.41 14.44 1.20
C ILE A 207 0.13 13.59 2.36
N TRP A 208 -0.70 12.71 2.94
CA TRP A 208 -0.26 11.85 4.02
C TRP A 208 0.79 10.82 3.60
N GLY A 209 0.78 10.37 2.34
CA GLY A 209 1.86 9.55 1.79
C GLY A 209 3.24 10.23 1.88
N VAL A 210 3.32 11.52 1.56
CA VAL A 210 4.56 12.32 1.69
C VAL A 210 4.91 12.53 3.17
N LEU A 211 3.93 12.91 3.98
CA LEU A 211 4.14 13.27 5.39
C LEU A 211 4.57 12.06 6.25
N CYS A 212 4.04 10.86 5.99
CA CYS A 212 4.47 9.63 6.68
C CYS A 212 5.95 9.33 6.45
N VAL A 213 6.45 9.56 5.23
CA VAL A 213 7.88 9.38 4.88
C VAL A 213 8.73 10.44 5.57
N ALA A 214 8.30 11.70 5.54
CA ALA A 214 8.99 12.78 6.24
C ALA A 214 9.07 12.51 7.75
N LEU A 215 7.97 12.05 8.37
CA LEU A 215 7.91 11.75 9.79
C LEU A 215 8.88 10.64 10.18
N THR A 216 8.85 9.53 9.45
CA THR A 216 9.72 8.37 9.74
C THR A 216 11.18 8.66 9.43
N ALA A 217 11.49 9.47 8.42
CA ALA A 217 12.84 9.97 8.18
C ALA A 217 13.35 10.92 9.29
N ALA A 218 12.49 11.81 9.81
CA ALA A 218 12.82 12.66 10.95
C ALA A 218 13.18 11.83 12.18
N ILE A 219 12.32 10.85 12.52
CA ILE A 219 12.54 9.88 13.61
C ILE A 219 13.87 9.14 13.40
N GLY A 220 14.09 8.53 12.22
CA GLY A 220 15.32 7.81 11.93
C GLY A 220 16.57 8.67 12.08
N SER A 221 16.53 9.93 11.63
CA SER A 221 17.67 10.87 11.70
C SER A 221 18.03 11.31 13.12
N SER A 222 17.08 11.23 14.07
CA SER A 222 17.30 11.61 15.46
C SER A 222 18.21 10.60 16.18
N PHE A 223 18.04 9.30 15.90
CA PHE A 223 18.75 8.19 16.56
C PHE A 223 19.95 7.67 15.76
N ILE A 224 19.90 7.74 14.43
CA ILE A 224 21.02 7.35 13.56
C ILE A 224 22.01 8.52 13.50
N THR A 225 23.31 8.24 13.66
CA THR A 225 24.34 9.30 13.63
C THR A 225 25.48 8.93 12.68
N PRO A 226 26.21 9.91 12.08
CA PRO A 226 27.29 9.61 11.14
C PRO A 226 28.48 8.88 11.76
N ARG A 227 28.65 9.01 13.07
CA ARG A 227 29.75 8.43 13.86
C ARG A 227 29.27 7.42 14.88
N SER A 228 28.00 6.98 14.83
CA SER A 228 27.60 5.89 15.71
C SER A 228 28.39 4.66 15.30
N ASP A 229 28.93 3.94 16.28
CA ASP A 229 29.24 2.52 16.15
C ASP A 229 27.92 1.78 16.02
N PHE A 230 27.17 2.07 14.95
CA PHE A 230 26.06 1.26 14.52
C PHE A 230 26.68 -0.06 14.11
N LYS A 231 26.87 -0.93 15.12
CA LYS A 231 27.53 -2.21 15.00
C LYS A 231 26.85 -2.95 13.86
N ALA A 232 27.63 -3.69 13.07
CA ALA A 232 27.12 -4.46 11.95
C ALA A 232 25.88 -5.29 12.34
N ARG A 233 25.82 -5.77 13.58
CA ARG A 233 24.64 -6.43 14.16
C ARG A 233 23.34 -5.63 14.02
N TYR A 234 23.29 -4.32 14.27
CA TYR A 234 22.04 -3.54 14.17
C TYR A 234 21.61 -3.34 12.72
N THR A 235 22.57 -3.20 11.80
CA THR A 235 22.30 -3.18 10.36
C THR A 235 21.74 -4.52 9.92
N LEU A 236 22.35 -5.62 10.36
CA LEU A 236 21.88 -6.98 10.07
C LEU A 236 20.51 -7.25 10.71
N THR A 237 20.24 -6.74 11.90
CA THR A 237 18.91 -6.79 12.54
C THR A 237 17.88 -6.00 11.75
N LEU A 238 18.21 -4.79 11.28
CA LEU A 238 17.30 -4.01 10.42
C LEU A 238 17.02 -4.72 9.09
N ILE A 239 18.06 -5.30 8.47
CA ILE A 239 17.89 -6.10 7.25
C ILE A 239 17.03 -7.33 7.54
N PHE A 240 17.28 -8.05 8.63
CA PHE A 240 16.51 -9.23 9.03
C PHE A 240 15.05 -8.88 9.30
N ILE A 241 14.77 -7.82 10.07
CA ILE A 241 13.41 -7.29 10.29
C ILE A 241 12.78 -6.90 8.96
N GLY A 242 13.54 -6.26 8.07
CA GLY A 242 13.04 -5.86 6.75
C GLY A 242 12.70 -7.05 5.85
N VAL A 243 13.54 -8.09 5.84
CA VAL A 243 13.28 -9.34 5.11
C VAL A 243 12.07 -10.06 5.70
N LEU A 244 11.97 -10.15 7.03
CA LEU A 244 10.80 -10.72 7.69
C LEU A 244 9.53 -9.93 7.39
N ALA A 245 9.58 -8.59 7.44
CA ALA A 245 8.44 -7.74 7.10
C ALA A 245 8.02 -7.92 5.63
N LEU A 246 8.98 -7.95 4.69
CA LEU A 246 8.70 -8.26 3.29
C LEU A 246 8.09 -9.66 3.12
N ALA A 247 8.51 -10.63 3.93
CA ALA A 247 7.97 -11.99 3.88
C ALA A 247 6.58 -12.13 4.51
N TRP A 248 6.27 -11.31 5.53
CA TRP A 248 5.03 -11.41 6.31
C TRP A 248 3.89 -10.54 5.76
N PHE A 249 4.22 -9.49 5.00
CA PHE A 249 3.26 -8.47 4.56
C PHE A 249 3.12 -8.33 3.03
N ASN A 250 3.83 -9.11 2.24
CA ASN A 250 3.67 -9.07 0.78
C ASN A 250 2.40 -9.83 0.38
N LYS A 251 1.28 -9.09 0.36
CA LYS A 251 -0.01 -9.59 -0.11
C LYS A 251 0.01 -9.69 -1.63
N PHE A 252 -0.31 -10.87 -2.16
CA PHE A 252 -0.51 -11.07 -3.59
C PHE A 252 -1.99 -11.33 -3.89
N THR A 253 -2.34 -11.14 -5.16
CA THR A 253 -3.66 -11.47 -5.69
C THR A 253 -3.48 -11.97 -7.11
N LEU A 254 -3.96 -13.18 -7.38
CA LEU A 254 -3.94 -13.81 -8.69
C LEU A 254 -5.39 -13.94 -9.16
N THR A 255 -5.69 -13.34 -10.30
CA THR A 255 -6.99 -13.50 -10.95
C THR A 255 -6.81 -14.41 -12.16
N VAL A 256 -7.56 -15.52 -12.17
CA VAL A 256 -7.60 -16.48 -13.28
C VAL A 256 -8.96 -16.33 -13.96
N HIS A 257 -8.94 -16.01 -15.25
CA HIS A 257 -10.14 -16.03 -16.08
C HIS A 257 -10.24 -17.38 -16.76
N VAL A 258 -11.30 -18.12 -16.44
CA VAL A 258 -11.61 -19.41 -17.07
C VAL A 258 -12.82 -19.25 -17.95
N THR A 259 -12.67 -19.67 -19.21
CA THR A 259 -13.78 -19.85 -20.14
C THR A 259 -13.82 -21.33 -20.47
N SER A 260 -14.87 -22.03 -20.05
CA SER A 260 -14.97 -23.48 -20.24
C SER A 260 -16.30 -23.82 -20.88
N ASN A 261 -16.27 -24.78 -21.80
CA ASN A 261 -17.46 -25.41 -22.36
C ASN A 261 -17.88 -26.64 -21.51
N ALA A 262 -17.15 -26.93 -20.43
CA ALA A 262 -17.47 -28.03 -19.54
C ALA A 262 -18.77 -27.76 -18.78
N GLN A 263 -19.58 -28.82 -18.63
CA GLN A 263 -20.86 -28.76 -17.92
C GLN A 263 -20.70 -28.76 -16.39
N ASN A 264 -19.53 -29.12 -15.86
CA ASN A 264 -19.22 -29.21 -14.43
C ASN A 264 -17.88 -28.53 -14.14
N ILE A 265 -17.82 -27.72 -13.07
CA ILE A 265 -16.61 -26.99 -12.67
C ILE A 265 -16.33 -27.22 -11.19
N GLU A 266 -15.07 -27.53 -10.88
CA GLU A 266 -14.62 -27.90 -9.55
C GLU A 266 -13.38 -27.05 -9.16
N PHE A 267 -13.42 -26.43 -7.98
CA PHE A 267 -12.34 -25.60 -7.44
C PHE A 267 -11.50 -26.38 -6.43
N LEU A 268 -10.18 -26.43 -6.65
CA LEU A 268 -9.25 -27.11 -5.77
C LEU A 268 -8.10 -26.18 -5.37
N PRO A 269 -7.98 -25.81 -4.08
CA PRO A 269 -8.95 -25.97 -2.97
C PRO A 269 -10.24 -25.15 -3.13
N LYS A 270 -11.28 -25.52 -2.36
CA LYS A 270 -12.62 -24.89 -2.38
C LYS A 270 -12.53 -23.39 -2.08
N CYS A 271 -13.32 -22.59 -2.81
CA CYS A 271 -13.38 -21.15 -2.62
C CYS A 271 -14.36 -20.73 -1.53
N ASP A 272 -13.97 -19.73 -0.75
CA ASP A 272 -14.68 -19.26 0.44
C ASP A 272 -15.93 -18.44 0.09
N LYS A 273 -15.89 -17.72 -1.04
CA LYS A 273 -17.00 -16.89 -1.52
C LYS A 273 -17.22 -17.10 -3.01
N ILE A 274 -18.44 -17.45 -3.40
CA ILE A 274 -18.84 -17.63 -4.80
C ILE A 274 -20.02 -16.70 -5.09
N GLN A 275 -19.88 -15.84 -6.09
CA GLN A 275 -20.96 -15.01 -6.61
C GLN A 275 -21.45 -15.56 -7.95
N PHE A 276 -22.76 -15.48 -8.17
CA PHE A 276 -23.43 -15.99 -9.37
C PHE A 276 -24.01 -14.82 -10.16
N MET A 277 -23.76 -14.81 -11.46
CA MET A 277 -24.35 -13.88 -12.43
C MET A 277 -24.93 -14.70 -13.59
N GLU A 278 -26.16 -14.41 -14.00
CA GLU A 278 -26.79 -15.12 -15.12
C GLU A 278 -26.33 -14.56 -16.47
N LEU A 279 -26.14 -15.46 -17.44
CA LEU A 279 -25.91 -15.14 -18.85
C LEU A 279 -27.10 -15.59 -19.69
N GLU A 280 -27.32 -14.89 -20.81
CA GLU A 280 -28.23 -15.34 -21.87
C GLU A 280 -27.85 -16.75 -22.38
N THR A 281 -28.86 -17.52 -22.75
CA THR A 281 -28.76 -18.91 -23.21
C THR A 281 -27.78 -19.05 -24.38
N GLY A 282 -26.90 -20.05 -24.35
CA GLY A 282 -25.94 -20.33 -25.43
C GLY A 282 -24.60 -19.59 -25.35
N LYS A 283 -24.36 -18.75 -24.34
CA LYS A 283 -23.03 -18.18 -24.07
C LYS A 283 -22.15 -19.19 -23.30
N PRO A 284 -20.82 -19.22 -23.53
CA PRO A 284 -19.95 -20.11 -22.77
C PRO A 284 -19.91 -19.69 -21.30
N PHE A 285 -19.76 -20.67 -20.41
CA PHE A 285 -19.56 -20.40 -18.99
C PHE A 285 -18.25 -19.61 -18.81
N LYS A 286 -18.30 -18.56 -17.99
CA LYS A 286 -17.12 -17.80 -17.59
C LYS A 286 -17.02 -17.80 -16.08
N ALA A 287 -15.83 -18.05 -15.55
CA ALA A 287 -15.53 -17.77 -14.15
C ALA A 287 -14.31 -16.86 -14.05
N GLU A 288 -14.41 -15.87 -13.18
CA GLU A 288 -13.29 -15.07 -12.72
C GLU A 288 -12.99 -15.48 -11.29
N ILE A 289 -11.81 -16.06 -11.07
CA ILE A 289 -11.41 -16.57 -9.76
C ILE A 289 -10.26 -15.75 -9.27
N THR A 290 -10.42 -15.19 -8.09
CA THR A 290 -9.41 -14.37 -7.45
C THR A 290 -8.91 -15.09 -6.21
N ILE A 291 -7.64 -15.48 -6.22
CA ILE A 291 -6.95 -16.04 -5.07
C ILE A 291 -6.09 -14.93 -4.46
N SER A 292 -6.27 -14.63 -3.18
CA SER A 292 -5.50 -13.60 -2.48
C SER A 292 -4.92 -14.12 -1.17
N GLY A 293 -3.73 -13.66 -0.80
CA GLY A 293 -3.08 -14.08 0.44
C GLY A 293 -1.73 -13.42 0.62
N TYR A 294 -0.95 -13.86 1.61
CA TYR A 294 0.38 -13.34 1.89
C TYR A 294 1.46 -14.33 1.47
N GLY A 295 2.55 -13.83 0.87
CA GLY A 295 3.64 -14.65 0.37
C GLY A 295 5.02 -14.05 0.68
N GLY A 296 6.02 -14.92 0.91
CA GLY A 296 7.43 -14.54 0.97
C GLY A 296 7.98 -13.89 -0.32
N PRO A 297 9.22 -13.35 -0.32
CA PRO A 297 9.82 -12.69 -1.48
C PRO A 297 9.96 -13.57 -2.73
N THR A 298 9.93 -14.89 -2.58
CA THR A 298 9.98 -15.89 -3.66
C THR A 298 8.65 -16.64 -3.84
N SER A 299 7.60 -16.20 -3.15
CA SER A 299 6.29 -16.81 -3.23
C SER A 299 5.56 -16.30 -4.47
N TRP A 300 5.22 -17.21 -5.37
CA TRP A 300 4.32 -16.97 -6.50
C TRP A 300 3.26 -18.07 -6.54
N LEU A 301 2.15 -17.79 -7.22
CA LEU A 301 1.09 -18.74 -7.49
C LEU A 301 0.92 -18.84 -9.00
N THR A 302 0.71 -20.06 -9.49
CA THR A 302 0.28 -20.30 -10.87
C THR A 302 -1.05 -21.03 -10.84
N GLY A 303 -2.07 -20.46 -11.46
CA GLY A 303 -3.35 -21.12 -11.69
C GLY A 303 -3.33 -21.87 -13.01
N THR A 304 -3.79 -23.11 -13.01
CA THR A 304 -3.99 -23.92 -14.22
C THR A 304 -5.42 -24.43 -14.24
N GLU A 305 -6.05 -24.34 -15.41
CA GLU A 305 -7.34 -24.98 -15.67
C GLU A 305 -7.11 -26.20 -16.58
N SER A 306 -7.69 -27.33 -16.19
CA SER A 306 -7.72 -28.55 -17.00
C SER A 306 -9.10 -29.20 -16.88
N ASP A 307 -9.85 -29.28 -17.97
CA ASP A 307 -11.16 -29.96 -18.06
C ASP A 307 -12.16 -29.50 -16.97
N GLY A 308 -12.27 -28.19 -16.72
CA GLY A 308 -13.18 -27.63 -15.71
C GLY A 308 -12.69 -27.73 -14.26
N ARG A 309 -11.50 -28.31 -14.02
CA ARG A 309 -10.82 -28.28 -12.72
C ARG A 309 -9.82 -27.16 -12.67
N ILE A 310 -9.98 -26.29 -11.67
CA ILE A 310 -9.13 -25.13 -11.49
C ILE A 310 -8.26 -25.38 -10.28
N ASN A 311 -6.98 -25.60 -10.54
CA ASN A 311 -5.99 -25.86 -9.53
C ASN A 311 -5.00 -24.69 -9.50
N TYR A 312 -4.46 -24.38 -8.32
CA TYR A 312 -3.34 -23.47 -8.21
C TYR A 312 -2.16 -24.18 -7.56
N THR A 313 -0.97 -23.92 -8.10
CA THR A 313 0.29 -24.39 -7.54
C THR A 313 1.02 -23.23 -6.90
N THR A 314 1.48 -23.44 -5.67
CA THR A 314 2.38 -22.55 -4.95
C THR A 314 3.83 -22.86 -5.32
N SER A 315 4.72 -21.86 -5.33
CA SER A 315 6.16 -22.16 -5.21
C SER A 315 6.49 -22.82 -3.88
N TYR A 316 7.70 -23.36 -3.79
CA TYR A 316 8.40 -23.45 -2.51
C TYR A 316 8.53 -22.04 -1.89
N GLY A 317 7.67 -21.75 -0.92
CA GLY A 317 7.57 -20.45 -0.27
C GLY A 317 6.69 -20.47 0.98
N ILE A 318 6.72 -19.39 1.75
CA ILE A 318 5.84 -19.20 2.91
C ILE A 318 4.54 -18.56 2.40
N PHE A 319 3.40 -19.15 2.72
CA PHE A 319 2.06 -18.64 2.38
C PHE A 319 1.19 -18.55 3.63
N ARG A 320 0.34 -17.51 3.72
CA ARG A 320 -0.62 -17.33 4.83
C ARG A 320 -1.92 -16.70 4.37
N ASP A 321 -3.01 -17.02 5.06
CA ASP A 321 -4.36 -16.44 4.87
C ASP A 321 -4.81 -16.44 3.40
N LEU A 322 -4.59 -17.57 2.71
CA LEU A 322 -5.08 -17.77 1.35
C LEU A 322 -6.61 -17.77 1.38
N THR A 323 -7.21 -16.82 0.67
CA THR A 323 -8.64 -16.74 0.45
C THR A 323 -8.91 -16.90 -1.04
N CYS A 324 -9.89 -17.73 -1.39
CA CYS A 324 -10.34 -17.85 -2.78
C CYS A 324 -11.75 -17.27 -2.92
N THR A 325 -11.92 -16.33 -3.85
CA THR A 325 -13.21 -15.80 -4.26
C THR A 325 -13.45 -16.10 -5.74
N ALA A 326 -14.68 -16.44 -6.11
CA ALA A 326 -15.06 -16.72 -7.49
C ALA A 326 -16.30 -15.92 -7.89
N ILE A 327 -16.26 -15.30 -9.07
CA ILE A 327 -17.43 -14.75 -9.75
C ILE A 327 -17.71 -15.67 -10.93
N THR A 328 -18.91 -16.25 -10.96
CA THR A 328 -19.31 -17.21 -11.99
C THR A 328 -20.43 -16.63 -12.83
N TYR A 329 -20.27 -16.68 -14.14
CA TYR A 329 -21.22 -16.26 -15.15
C TYR A 329 -21.79 -17.51 -15.79
N LYS A 330 -23.02 -17.83 -15.44
CA LYS A 330 -23.66 -19.09 -15.74
C LYS A 330 -24.81 -18.89 -16.74
N PRO A 331 -24.83 -19.65 -17.85
CA PRO A 331 -26.00 -19.76 -18.71
C PRO A 331 -27.16 -20.46 -17.97
N GLN A 332 -28.40 -20.01 -18.21
CA GLN A 332 -29.59 -20.53 -17.53
C GLN A 332 -29.79 -22.06 -17.65
N ASP A 333 -29.17 -22.70 -18.65
CA ASP A 333 -29.25 -24.11 -18.98
C ASP A 333 -28.17 -25.00 -18.32
N VAL A 334 -27.20 -24.43 -17.61
CA VAL A 334 -26.16 -25.20 -16.91
C VAL A 334 -26.63 -25.55 -15.49
N SER A 335 -26.14 -26.61 -14.85
CA SER A 335 -26.39 -26.90 -13.43
C SER A 335 -25.06 -26.83 -12.65
N LEU A 336 -25.10 -26.35 -11.41
CA LEU A 336 -23.89 -26.21 -10.58
C LEU A 336 -24.01 -27.14 -9.38
N ASN A 337 -23.07 -28.08 -9.24
CA ASN A 337 -22.96 -28.91 -8.05
C ASN A 337 -22.07 -28.20 -7.02
N PHE A 338 -22.63 -27.27 -6.26
CA PHE A 338 -22.01 -26.75 -5.04
C PHE A 338 -22.77 -27.26 -3.81
N PRO A 339 -22.10 -27.64 -2.70
CA PRO A 339 -22.76 -27.65 -1.41
C PRO A 339 -23.15 -26.20 -1.08
N ALA A 340 -24.43 -25.97 -0.78
CA ALA A 340 -24.95 -24.65 -0.40
C ALA A 340 -24.13 -24.10 0.77
N ILE A 341 -23.37 -23.03 0.54
CA ILE A 341 -22.76 -22.21 1.58
C ILE A 341 -23.48 -20.87 1.53
N GLY A 342 -24.01 -20.48 2.69
CA GLY A 342 -25.14 -19.59 2.84
C GLY A 342 -25.03 -18.24 2.14
N THR A 343 -26.13 -17.87 1.48
CA THR A 343 -26.53 -16.48 1.31
C THR A 343 -26.62 -15.83 2.70
N TYR A 344 -25.63 -15.04 3.10
CA TYR A 344 -25.83 -14.09 4.18
C TYR A 344 -26.65 -12.92 3.63
N GLY A 345 -27.96 -13.12 3.60
CA GLY A 345 -28.97 -12.08 3.59
C GLY A 345 -29.51 -11.94 5.02
N GLU A 346 -29.67 -10.71 5.45
CA GLU A 346 -30.21 -10.28 6.73
C GLU A 346 -31.53 -10.99 7.09
N THR A 347 -31.65 -11.53 8.31
CA THR A 347 -32.90 -11.54 9.08
C THR A 347 -32.60 -11.72 10.58
N GLY A 348 -33.37 -11.01 11.41
CA GLY A 348 -33.12 -10.76 12.82
C GLY A 348 -32.97 -12.00 13.71
N GLY A 349 -32.11 -11.87 14.71
CA GLY A 349 -31.97 -12.85 15.78
C GLY A 349 -33.16 -12.80 16.72
N GLU A 350 -34.00 -13.83 16.66
CA GLU A 350 -34.89 -14.21 17.75
C GLU A 350 -34.24 -15.36 18.52
N LYS A 351 -33.98 -15.13 19.81
CA LYS A 351 -33.46 -16.15 20.75
C LYS A 351 -34.63 -17.02 21.24
N GLY A 352 -34.62 -18.31 20.92
CA GLY A 352 -35.19 -19.39 21.75
C GLY A 352 -34.06 -20.37 22.06
N LYS A 353 -33.66 -20.59 23.32
CA LYS A 353 -34.27 -21.56 24.27
C LYS A 353 -34.61 -22.88 23.57
N ASP A 354 -33.72 -23.87 23.68
CA ASP A 354 -33.71 -24.86 24.76
C ASP A 354 -32.34 -25.55 24.86
#